data_AF-J0NAG0-F1
#
_entry.id   AF-J0NAG0-F1
#
_cell.length_a   1.000
_cell.length_b   1.000
_cell.length_c   1.000
_cell.angle_alpha   90.00
_cell.angle_beta   90.00
_cell.angle_gamma   90.00
#
_symmetry.space_group_name_H-M   'P 1'
#
loop_
_entity.id
_entity.type
_entity.pdbx_description
1 polymer ?
#
loop_
_entity_poly.entity_id
_entity_poly.type
_entity_poly.pdbx_seq_one_letter_code
_entity_poly.pdbx_strand_id
1 'polypeptide(L)'
;MPQTLTPEWQRDLGENFEAIHEKYLHTIGNLTLTGYNSEYSNNSFQEKRDMEKGFKQSSLKLNQGLKDLEVFGEKEIEKRANDLADWALKIWTYPILKAETLEEYKSKKAKKVYDLSSYKFSSDSRELFDILRKEIKAFDERVTEKFNQQYIAYKFCKISFVDIVVQEKGLKLYLKMNLNELQDEIKEKLKIRDVSNIGRPCVGNMEVELETKENIPYCLGLIKQALEKQMGGRNRQ
;
A
#
# COMPACT_ATOMS: atom_id res chain seq x y z
N MET A 1 -23.32 -9.96 12.45
CA MET A 1 -22.70 -9.60 13.74
C MET A 1 -22.10 -8.20 13.67
N PRO A 2 -22.33 -7.32 14.67
CA PRO A 2 -21.78 -5.97 14.73
C PRO A 2 -20.31 -5.92 15.17
N GLN A 3 -19.63 -4.78 14.94
CA GLN A 3 -18.27 -4.56 15.44
C GLN A 3 -18.21 -4.54 16.97
N THR A 4 -19.23 -3.96 17.61
CA THR A 4 -19.36 -3.96 19.07
C THR A 4 -20.53 -4.84 19.46
N LEU A 5 -20.26 -5.87 20.25
CA LEU A 5 -21.29 -6.76 20.76
C LEU A 5 -22.16 -6.04 21.80
N THR A 6 -23.47 -6.21 21.68
CA THR A 6 -24.43 -5.85 22.73
C THR A 6 -24.66 -7.04 23.66
N PRO A 7 -25.26 -6.84 24.86
CA PRO A 7 -25.60 -7.95 25.75
C PRO A 7 -26.46 -9.03 25.09
N GLU A 8 -27.32 -8.65 24.16
CA GLU A 8 -28.14 -9.60 23.40
C GLU A 8 -27.29 -10.47 22.47
N TRP A 9 -26.34 -9.88 21.74
CA TRP A 9 -25.41 -10.67 20.94
C TRP A 9 -24.53 -11.58 21.80
N GLN A 10 -24.07 -11.13 22.96
CA GLN A 10 -23.29 -11.97 23.88
C GLN A 10 -24.10 -13.18 24.35
N ARG A 11 -25.38 -12.96 24.68
CA ARG A 11 -26.31 -14.04 25.03
C ARG A 11 -26.53 -15.02 23.88
N ASP A 12 -26.77 -14.50 22.67
CA ASP A 12 -27.07 -15.33 21.50
C ASP A 12 -25.86 -16.14 21.02
N LEU A 13 -24.64 -15.61 21.21
CA LEU A 13 -23.39 -16.32 20.90
C LEU A 13 -22.95 -17.29 22.01
N GLY A 14 -23.53 -17.18 23.21
CA GLY A 14 -23.24 -18.03 24.36
C GLY A 14 -21.89 -17.72 25.03
N GLU A 15 -21.43 -18.61 25.91
CA GLU A 15 -20.26 -18.38 26.77
C GLU A 15 -18.95 -18.06 26.00
N ASN A 16 -18.82 -18.56 24.77
CA ASN A 16 -17.65 -18.35 23.91
C ASN A 16 -17.76 -17.12 22.99
N PHE A 17 -18.64 -16.16 23.31
CA PHE A 17 -18.96 -15.03 22.43
C PHE A 17 -17.72 -14.24 21.98
N GLU A 18 -16.72 -14.06 22.84
CA GLU A 18 -15.48 -13.31 22.52
C GLU A 18 -14.67 -14.03 21.44
N ALA A 19 -14.42 -15.33 21.62
CA ALA A 19 -13.67 -16.14 20.68
C ALA A 19 -14.41 -16.27 19.33
N ILE A 20 -15.74 -16.40 19.37
CA ILE A 20 -16.57 -16.45 18.15
C ILE A 20 -16.52 -15.11 17.42
N HIS A 21 -16.64 -13.99 18.14
CA HIS A 21 -16.57 -12.66 17.54
C HIS A 21 -15.20 -12.40 16.89
N GLU A 22 -14.11 -12.64 17.61
CA GLU A 22 -12.76 -12.47 17.06
C GLU A 22 -12.53 -13.31 15.80
N LYS A 23 -12.94 -14.59 15.84
CA LYS A 23 -12.73 -15.53 14.74
C LYS A 23 -13.59 -15.20 13.51
N TYR A 24 -14.85 -14.82 13.71
CA TYR A 24 -15.83 -14.78 12.62
C TYR A 24 -16.26 -13.38 12.17
N LEU A 25 -15.94 -12.31 12.92
CA LEU A 25 -16.37 -10.94 12.60
C LEU A 25 -16.05 -10.55 11.15
N HIS A 26 -14.84 -10.87 10.69
CA HIS A 26 -14.33 -10.52 9.36
C HIS A 26 -14.27 -11.73 8.40
N THR A 27 -15.27 -12.61 8.47
CA THR A 27 -15.38 -13.77 7.58
C THR A 27 -16.52 -13.64 6.58
N ILE A 28 -16.46 -14.42 5.50
CA ILE A 28 -17.49 -14.41 4.46
C ILE A 28 -18.89 -14.80 4.99
N GLY A 29 -18.97 -15.62 6.03
CA GLY A 29 -20.24 -15.97 6.68
C GLY A 29 -20.95 -14.74 7.27
N ASN A 30 -20.19 -13.75 7.76
CA ASN A 30 -20.72 -12.49 8.29
C ASN A 30 -20.86 -11.38 7.23
N LEU A 31 -20.53 -11.66 5.97
CA LEU A 31 -20.62 -10.68 4.89
C LEU A 31 -22.09 -10.48 4.47
N THR A 32 -22.54 -9.23 4.54
CA THR A 32 -23.84 -8.77 4.04
C THR A 32 -23.66 -7.45 3.32
N LEU A 33 -24.51 -7.20 2.32
CA LEU A 33 -24.58 -5.91 1.63
C LEU A 33 -25.93 -5.27 1.95
N THR A 34 -25.94 -4.01 2.38
CA THR A 34 -27.16 -3.25 2.67
C THR A 34 -26.92 -1.76 2.43
N GLY A 35 -27.97 -1.05 2.00
CA GLY A 35 -27.97 0.41 1.90
C GLY A 35 -28.33 1.11 3.21
N TYR A 36 -28.71 0.36 4.25
CA TYR A 36 -29.25 0.85 5.52
C TYR A 36 -28.36 0.45 6.72
N ASN A 37 -27.04 0.45 6.52
CA ASN A 37 -26.09 -0.03 7.51
C ASN A 37 -26.08 0.82 8.79
N SER A 38 -26.34 2.13 8.66
CA SER A 38 -26.48 3.06 9.79
C SER A 38 -27.62 2.68 10.71
N GLU A 39 -28.75 2.26 10.14
CA GLU A 39 -29.97 1.89 10.85
C GLU A 39 -29.84 0.52 11.51
N TYR A 40 -29.04 -0.38 10.93
CA TYR A 40 -28.78 -1.70 11.49
C TYR A 40 -27.91 -1.62 12.75
N SER A 41 -26.89 -0.74 12.77
CA SER A 41 -26.05 -0.46 13.94
C SER A 41 -25.60 -1.74 14.69
N ASN A 42 -25.57 -1.68 16.02
CA ASN A 42 -25.27 -2.81 16.90
C ASN A 42 -26.51 -3.64 17.30
N ASN A 43 -27.65 -3.43 16.63
CA ASN A 43 -28.89 -4.16 16.92
C ASN A 43 -28.70 -5.68 16.83
N SER A 44 -29.56 -6.41 17.52
CA SER A 44 -29.61 -7.88 17.48
C SER A 44 -29.82 -8.38 16.06
N PHE A 45 -29.55 -9.66 15.84
CA PHE A 45 -29.84 -10.28 14.56
C PHE A 45 -31.34 -10.21 14.21
N GLN A 46 -32.22 -10.48 15.17
CA GLN A 46 -33.67 -10.49 14.97
C GLN A 46 -34.18 -9.11 14.56
N GLU A 47 -33.73 -8.04 15.24
CA GLU A 47 -34.07 -6.67 14.85
C GLU A 47 -33.62 -6.34 13.43
N LYS A 48 -32.36 -6.67 13.08
CA LYS A 48 -31.83 -6.45 11.71
C LYS A 48 -32.58 -7.26 10.66
N ARG A 49 -33.08 -8.43 11.03
CA ARG A 49 -33.87 -9.30 10.14
C ARG A 49 -35.26 -8.72 9.89
N ASP A 50 -35.96 -8.34 10.94
CA ASP A 50 -37.40 -8.04 10.92
C ASP A 50 -37.75 -6.55 10.79
N MET A 51 -36.80 -5.63 10.96
CA MET A 51 -37.02 -4.20 10.76
C MET A 51 -37.45 -3.86 9.32
N GLU A 52 -37.99 -2.65 9.13
CA GLU A 52 -38.23 -2.12 7.79
C GLU A 52 -36.92 -2.08 6.99
N LYS A 53 -36.93 -2.64 5.78
CA LYS A 53 -35.74 -2.87 4.94
C LYS A 53 -34.67 -3.77 5.60
N GLY A 54 -35.09 -4.61 6.55
CA GLY A 54 -34.28 -5.66 7.18
C GLY A 54 -33.95 -6.83 6.23
N PHE A 55 -33.19 -7.81 6.73
CA PHE A 55 -32.76 -8.95 5.92
C PHE A 55 -33.95 -9.73 5.30
N LYS A 56 -35.07 -9.84 6.01
CA LYS A 56 -36.31 -10.49 5.53
C LYS A 56 -36.85 -9.86 4.24
N GLN A 57 -36.75 -8.54 4.15
CA GLN A 57 -37.20 -7.75 3.00
C GLN A 57 -36.10 -7.54 1.93
N SER A 58 -34.87 -8.00 2.18
CA SER A 58 -33.76 -7.79 1.25
C SER A 58 -33.98 -8.51 -0.09
N SER A 59 -33.81 -7.79 -1.20
CA SER A 59 -33.87 -8.34 -2.56
C SER A 59 -32.54 -8.94 -3.02
N LEU A 60 -31.46 -8.72 -2.27
CA LEU A 60 -30.12 -9.18 -2.62
C LEU A 60 -29.98 -10.69 -2.36
N LYS A 61 -29.55 -11.44 -3.39
CA LYS A 61 -29.28 -12.88 -3.29
C LYS A 61 -28.31 -13.21 -2.14
N LEU A 62 -27.32 -12.34 -1.90
CA LEU A 62 -26.36 -12.49 -0.82
C LEU A 62 -27.03 -12.67 0.55
N ASN A 63 -28.14 -11.96 0.82
CA ASN A 63 -28.79 -11.95 2.13
C ASN A 63 -29.98 -12.92 2.23
N GLN A 64 -30.33 -13.65 1.17
CA GLN A 64 -31.53 -14.50 1.16
C GLN A 64 -31.51 -15.58 2.25
N GLY A 65 -30.35 -16.18 2.53
CA GLY A 65 -30.20 -17.18 3.58
C GLY A 65 -30.40 -16.67 5.02
N LEU A 66 -30.56 -15.35 5.22
CA LEU A 66 -30.78 -14.75 6.55
C LEU A 66 -32.26 -14.53 6.88
N LYS A 67 -33.16 -14.68 5.91
CA LYS A 67 -34.57 -14.29 6.04
C LYS A 67 -35.33 -15.13 7.07
N ASP A 68 -35.04 -16.43 7.08
CA ASP A 68 -35.81 -17.43 7.83
C ASP A 68 -35.04 -17.98 9.04
N LEU A 69 -33.87 -17.42 9.34
CA LEU A 69 -33.09 -17.79 10.52
C LEU A 69 -33.64 -17.09 11.75
N GLU A 70 -33.89 -17.82 12.83
CA GLU A 70 -34.28 -17.26 14.13
C GLU A 70 -33.08 -16.82 14.98
N VAL A 71 -31.95 -17.49 14.79
CA VAL A 71 -30.68 -17.24 15.48
C VAL A 71 -29.56 -17.09 14.47
N PHE A 72 -28.51 -16.36 14.85
CA PHE A 72 -27.32 -16.19 14.01
C PHE A 72 -26.05 -16.32 14.86
N GLY A 73 -25.77 -17.56 15.28
CA GLY A 73 -24.59 -17.93 16.04
C GLY A 73 -23.50 -18.56 15.18
N GLU A 74 -22.51 -19.17 15.84
CA GLU A 74 -21.35 -19.79 15.18
C GLU A 74 -21.76 -20.80 14.08
N LYS A 75 -22.72 -21.69 14.37
CA LYS A 75 -23.19 -22.72 13.44
C LYS A 75 -23.81 -22.12 12.18
N GLU A 76 -24.61 -21.06 12.32
CA GLU A 76 -25.24 -20.38 11.19
C GLU A 76 -24.22 -19.61 10.35
N ILE A 77 -23.22 -19.01 11.00
CA ILE A 77 -22.13 -18.31 10.32
C ILE A 77 -21.30 -19.30 9.49
N GLU A 78 -20.93 -20.45 10.05
CA GLU A 78 -20.17 -21.49 9.35
C GLU A 78 -20.95 -22.07 8.17
N LYS A 79 -22.22 -22.42 8.39
CA LYS A 79 -23.10 -22.91 7.33
C LYS A 79 -23.19 -21.90 6.19
N ARG A 80 -23.46 -20.64 6.52
CA ARG A 80 -23.54 -19.56 5.55
C ARG A 80 -22.21 -19.35 4.81
N ALA A 81 -21.08 -19.46 5.49
CA ALA A 81 -19.77 -19.34 4.87
C ALA A 81 -19.54 -20.42 3.81
N ASN A 82 -19.92 -21.67 4.11
CA ASN A 82 -19.85 -22.78 3.16
C ASN A 82 -20.80 -22.57 1.97
N ASP A 83 -22.04 -22.18 2.22
CA ASP A 83 -23.02 -21.91 1.15
C ASP A 83 -22.52 -20.81 0.19
N LEU A 84 -21.92 -19.74 0.73
CA LEU A 84 -21.33 -18.66 -0.06
C LEU A 84 -20.07 -19.10 -0.82
N ALA A 85 -19.24 -19.95 -0.23
CA ALA A 85 -18.06 -20.52 -0.90
C ALA A 85 -18.48 -21.40 -2.09
N ASP A 86 -19.50 -22.24 -1.92
CA ASP A 86 -20.03 -23.08 -2.99
C ASP A 86 -20.61 -22.25 -4.13
N TRP A 87 -21.28 -21.13 -3.81
CA TRP A 87 -21.73 -20.17 -4.82
C TRP A 87 -20.57 -19.48 -5.52
N ALA A 88 -19.55 -19.08 -4.77
CA ALA A 88 -18.35 -18.45 -5.32
C ALA A 88 -17.65 -19.36 -6.33
N LEU A 89 -17.52 -20.66 -6.04
CA LEU A 89 -16.92 -21.64 -6.95
C LEU A 89 -17.74 -21.84 -8.24
N LYS A 90 -19.06 -21.67 -8.19
CA LYS A 90 -19.94 -21.75 -9.37
C LYS A 90 -19.88 -20.49 -10.24
N ILE A 91 -19.75 -19.32 -9.63
CA ILE A 91 -19.71 -18.02 -10.32
C ILE A 91 -18.31 -17.78 -10.90
N TRP A 92 -17.27 -17.96 -10.08
CA TRP A 92 -15.87 -17.76 -10.43
C TRP A 92 -15.18 -19.11 -10.63
N THR A 93 -15.67 -19.85 -11.62
CA THR A 93 -15.02 -21.11 -12.02
C THR A 93 -13.59 -20.86 -12.46
N TYR A 94 -12.68 -21.76 -12.07
CA TYR A 94 -11.29 -21.66 -12.51
C TYR A 94 -11.23 -21.77 -14.03
N PRO A 95 -10.56 -20.83 -14.74
CA PRO A 95 -10.51 -20.87 -16.19
C PRO A 95 -9.70 -22.09 -16.64
N ILE A 96 -10.32 -22.95 -17.44
CA ILE A 96 -9.63 -24.07 -18.08
C ILE A 96 -8.88 -23.51 -19.30
N LEU A 97 -7.60 -23.27 -19.13
CA LEU A 97 -6.72 -22.78 -20.19
C LEU A 97 -5.97 -23.93 -20.83
N LYS A 98 -5.85 -23.91 -22.16
CA LYS A 98 -4.92 -24.78 -22.88
C LYS A 98 -3.49 -24.40 -22.52
N ALA A 99 -2.59 -25.38 -22.46
CA ALA A 99 -1.18 -25.14 -22.17
C ALA A 99 -0.54 -24.12 -23.14
N GLU A 100 -0.91 -24.17 -24.41
CA GLU A 100 -0.48 -23.23 -25.46
C GLU A 100 -0.84 -21.77 -25.10
N THR A 101 -2.10 -21.52 -24.69
CA THR A 101 -2.54 -20.19 -24.23
C THR A 101 -1.79 -19.75 -22.97
N LEU A 102 -1.50 -20.68 -22.04
CA LEU A 102 -0.73 -20.34 -20.85
C LEU A 102 0.69 -19.89 -21.20
N GLU A 103 1.35 -20.55 -22.16
CA GLU A 103 2.69 -20.17 -22.64
C GLU A 103 2.69 -18.79 -23.33
N GLU A 104 1.66 -18.47 -24.12
CA GLU A 104 1.49 -17.13 -24.70
C GLU A 104 1.41 -16.05 -23.60
N TYR A 105 0.71 -16.30 -22.50
CA TYR A 105 0.57 -15.34 -21.40
C TYR A 105 1.77 -15.28 -20.45
N LYS A 106 2.54 -16.36 -20.32
CA LYS A 106 3.85 -16.36 -19.62
C LYS A 106 4.87 -15.47 -20.33
N SER A 107 4.73 -15.27 -21.64
CA SER A 107 5.64 -14.43 -22.44
C SER A 107 5.57 -12.91 -22.16
N LYS A 108 4.79 -12.46 -21.16
CA LYS A 108 4.69 -11.04 -20.79
C LYS A 108 6.00 -10.49 -20.20
N LYS A 109 6.80 -9.91 -21.11
CA LYS A 109 7.98 -9.05 -20.95
C LYS A 109 8.99 -9.60 -19.94
N ALA A 110 10.10 -10.14 -20.46
CA ALA A 110 11.35 -10.19 -19.70
C ALA A 110 11.50 -8.86 -18.95
N LYS A 111 11.55 -8.92 -17.62
CA LYS A 111 11.82 -7.73 -16.80
C LYS A 111 13.14 -7.18 -17.34
N LYS A 112 13.11 -6.04 -18.05
CA LYS A 112 14.33 -5.36 -18.46
C LYS A 112 15.13 -5.11 -17.19
N VAL A 113 16.26 -5.80 -17.06
CA VAL A 113 17.20 -5.59 -15.98
C VAL A 113 17.99 -4.36 -16.37
N TYR A 114 18.00 -3.37 -15.47
CA TYR A 114 18.78 -2.15 -15.64
C TYR A 114 20.00 -2.21 -14.74
N ASP A 115 21.08 -1.59 -15.17
CA ASP A 115 22.32 -1.44 -14.44
C ASP A 115 22.96 -0.08 -14.77
N LEU A 116 24.17 0.18 -14.28
CA LEU A 116 24.86 1.46 -14.53
C LEU A 116 25.10 1.74 -16.01
N SER A 117 25.27 0.72 -16.85
CA SER A 117 25.48 0.89 -18.30
C SER A 117 24.20 1.35 -19.02
N SER A 118 23.04 1.24 -18.34
CA SER A 118 21.75 1.69 -18.87
C SER A 118 21.57 3.22 -18.88
N TYR A 119 22.47 3.97 -18.23
CA TYR A 119 22.38 5.43 -18.11
C TYR A 119 23.49 6.14 -18.86
N LYS A 120 23.18 7.29 -19.46
CA LYS A 120 24.13 8.12 -20.19
C LYS A 120 24.81 9.11 -19.25
N PHE A 121 25.93 8.69 -18.66
CA PHE A 121 26.76 9.59 -17.87
C PHE A 121 27.76 10.36 -18.74
N SER A 122 27.89 11.66 -18.50
CA SER A 122 29.11 12.42 -18.80
C SER A 122 30.20 12.12 -17.78
N SER A 123 31.45 12.52 -18.04
CA SER A 123 32.55 12.37 -17.07
C SER A 123 32.19 13.02 -15.72
N ASP A 124 31.66 14.24 -15.76
CA ASP A 124 31.33 15.01 -14.56
C ASP A 124 30.16 14.40 -13.80
N SER A 125 29.05 14.09 -14.48
CA SER A 125 27.88 13.46 -13.83
C SER A 125 28.20 12.07 -13.27
N ARG A 126 29.11 11.32 -13.92
CA ARG A 126 29.57 10.03 -13.39
C ARG A 126 30.32 10.20 -12.09
N GLU A 127 31.23 11.16 -12.03
CA GLU A 127 32.03 11.42 -10.85
C GLU A 127 31.16 11.87 -9.66
N LEU A 128 30.22 12.79 -9.90
CA LEU A 128 29.23 13.21 -8.89
C LEU A 128 28.43 12.00 -8.38
N PHE A 129 28.00 11.12 -9.29
CA PHE A 129 27.21 9.95 -8.94
C PHE A 129 28.00 8.93 -8.12
N ASP A 130 29.24 8.65 -8.50
CA ASP A 130 30.07 7.65 -7.81
C ASP A 130 30.37 8.10 -6.37
N ILE A 131 30.61 9.40 -6.15
CA ILE A 131 30.77 9.98 -4.80
C ILE A 131 29.46 9.85 -4.00
N LEU A 132 28.33 10.32 -4.55
CA LEU A 132 27.04 10.21 -3.87
C LEU A 132 26.68 8.75 -3.55
N ARG A 133 26.86 7.84 -4.50
CA ARG A 133 26.54 6.42 -4.34
C ARG A 133 27.31 5.79 -3.19
N LYS A 134 28.60 6.11 -3.07
CA LYS A 134 29.44 5.62 -1.98
C LYS A 134 28.92 6.11 -0.63
N GLU A 135 28.68 7.41 -0.50
CA GLU A 135 28.26 8.03 0.76
C GLU A 135 26.84 7.63 1.17
N ILE A 136 25.88 7.57 0.22
CA ILE A 136 24.49 7.14 0.51
C ILE A 136 24.45 5.69 1.00
N LYS A 137 25.25 4.79 0.41
CA LYS A 137 25.33 3.39 0.86
C LYS A 137 26.01 3.26 2.24
N ALA A 138 26.81 4.24 2.64
CA ALA A 138 27.44 4.27 3.96
C ALA A 138 26.51 4.80 5.06
N PHE A 139 25.32 5.34 4.73
CA PHE A 139 24.39 5.86 5.73
C PHE A 139 23.81 4.78 6.66
N ASP A 140 23.44 3.61 6.11
CA ASP A 140 22.89 2.49 6.86
C ASP A 140 23.00 1.21 6.01
N GLU A 141 23.34 0.07 6.63
CA GLU A 141 23.51 -1.23 5.94
C GLU A 141 22.23 -1.73 5.24
N ARG A 142 21.06 -1.24 5.66
CA ARG A 142 19.76 -1.62 5.09
C ARG A 142 19.37 -0.77 3.89
N VAL A 143 20.21 0.19 3.48
CA VAL A 143 20.02 0.97 2.26
C VAL A 143 20.24 0.06 1.05
N THR A 144 19.26 0.03 0.16
CA THR A 144 19.29 -0.76 -1.07
C THR A 144 19.24 0.14 -2.29
N GLU A 145 20.02 -0.22 -3.31
CA GLU A 145 20.07 0.48 -4.60
C GLU A 145 19.28 -0.31 -5.64
N LYS A 146 18.41 0.38 -6.39
CA LYS A 146 17.63 -0.23 -7.46
C LYS A 146 17.69 0.60 -8.74
N PHE A 147 18.13 -0.02 -9.82
CA PHE A 147 18.13 0.55 -11.15
C PHE A 147 16.74 0.41 -11.81
N ASN A 148 16.16 1.53 -12.22
CA ASN A 148 14.91 1.60 -12.97
C ASN A 148 15.17 2.30 -14.32
N GLN A 149 14.25 2.20 -15.26
CA GLN A 149 14.48 2.67 -16.64
C GLN A 149 14.97 4.12 -16.77
N GLN A 150 14.55 5.02 -15.88
CA GLN A 150 14.85 6.46 -15.97
C GLN A 150 15.59 7.01 -14.75
N TYR A 151 15.71 6.24 -13.67
CA TYR A 151 16.30 6.70 -12.41
C TYR A 151 16.84 5.55 -11.58
N ILE A 152 17.72 5.91 -10.65
CA ILE A 152 18.37 5.03 -9.69
C ILE A 152 17.75 5.34 -8.32
N ALA A 153 17.08 4.37 -7.71
CA ALA A 153 16.38 4.54 -6.46
C ALA A 153 17.22 4.03 -5.28
N TYR A 154 17.32 4.84 -4.23
CA TYR A 154 17.86 4.42 -2.94
C TYR A 154 16.74 4.28 -1.94
N LYS A 155 16.62 3.06 -1.41
CA LYS A 155 15.51 2.65 -0.57
C LYS A 155 15.98 2.21 0.79
N PHE A 156 15.17 2.53 1.79
CA PHE A 156 15.29 1.96 3.11
C PHE A 156 14.09 1.04 3.35
N CYS A 157 14.37 -0.25 3.55
CA CYS A 157 13.38 -1.34 3.45
C CYS A 157 12.66 -1.38 2.10
N LYS A 158 11.40 -0.91 2.03
CA LYS A 158 10.56 -1.00 0.81
C LYS A 158 10.35 0.35 0.12
N ILE A 159 10.69 1.45 0.79
CA ILE A 159 10.31 2.81 0.38
C ILE A 159 11.56 3.58 -0.05
N SER A 160 11.47 4.28 -1.19
CA SER A 160 12.54 5.16 -1.67
C SER A 160 12.55 6.46 -0.85
N PHE A 161 13.74 6.86 -0.41
CA PHE A 161 13.95 8.16 0.25
C PHE A 161 14.63 9.15 -0.69
N VAL A 162 15.40 8.67 -1.67
CA VAL A 162 15.94 9.48 -2.77
C VAL A 162 15.96 8.70 -4.08
N ASP A 163 15.52 9.35 -5.16
CA ASP A 163 15.67 8.86 -6.53
C ASP A 163 16.58 9.80 -7.32
N ILE A 164 17.57 9.25 -8.04
CA ILE A 164 18.55 10.00 -8.82
C ILE A 164 18.29 9.80 -10.32
N VAL A 165 18.12 10.90 -11.05
CA VAL A 165 18.06 10.94 -12.50
C VAL A 165 19.38 11.51 -13.04
N VAL A 166 20.00 10.79 -13.96
CA VAL A 166 21.24 11.23 -14.63
C VAL A 166 20.90 12.25 -15.70
N GLN A 167 21.64 13.35 -15.74
CA GLN A 167 21.53 14.39 -16.76
C GLN A 167 22.88 14.62 -17.45
N GLU A 168 22.86 15.34 -18.57
CA GLU A 168 24.09 15.68 -19.31
C GLU A 168 25.06 16.52 -18.46
N LYS A 169 24.50 17.47 -17.69
CA LYS A 169 25.23 18.43 -16.84
C LYS A 169 24.96 18.21 -15.35
N GLY A 170 25.11 16.97 -14.86
CA GLY A 170 25.01 16.65 -13.44
C GLY A 170 23.90 15.66 -13.11
N LEU A 171 23.33 15.80 -11.92
CA LEU A 171 22.33 14.87 -11.37
C LEU A 171 21.11 15.64 -10.87
N LYS A 172 19.94 15.02 -11.03
CA LYS A 172 18.69 15.50 -10.46
C LYS A 172 18.19 14.52 -9.41
N LEU A 173 18.04 14.99 -8.19
CA LEU A 173 17.66 14.19 -7.04
C LEU A 173 16.23 14.51 -6.63
N TYR A 174 15.45 13.48 -6.38
CA TYR A 174 14.09 13.58 -5.88
C TYR A 174 14.03 13.03 -4.46
N LEU A 175 13.85 13.91 -3.49
CA LEU A 175 13.87 13.58 -2.07
C LEU A 175 12.44 13.43 -1.54
N LYS A 176 12.21 12.38 -0.75
CA LYS A 176 10.93 12.13 -0.09
C LYS A 176 10.75 12.97 1.17
N MET A 177 10.76 14.29 1.02
CA MET A 177 10.48 15.27 2.06
C MET A 177 9.91 16.56 1.47
N ASN A 178 9.29 17.41 2.30
CA ASN A 178 8.67 18.66 1.88
C ASN A 178 9.65 19.83 2.01
N LEU A 179 9.46 20.89 1.21
CA LEU A 179 10.35 22.06 1.18
C LEU A 179 10.32 22.90 2.46
N ASN A 180 9.24 22.82 3.23
CA ASN A 180 8.95 23.68 4.37
C ASN A 180 9.87 23.46 5.59
N GLU A 181 10.88 22.59 5.47
CA GLU A 181 11.79 22.19 6.55
C GLU A 181 13.25 22.60 6.27
N LEU A 182 13.52 23.35 5.20
CA LEU A 182 14.89 23.72 4.78
C LEU A 182 15.38 25.06 5.31
N GLN A 183 16.62 25.08 5.80
CA GLN A 183 17.37 26.29 6.11
C GLN A 183 17.65 27.11 4.84
N ASP A 184 17.57 28.44 4.95
CA ASP A 184 17.70 29.34 3.79
C ASP A 184 19.10 29.30 3.15
N GLU A 185 20.15 29.08 3.95
CA GLU A 185 21.52 28.89 3.45
C GLU A 185 21.66 27.72 2.45
N ILE A 186 20.89 26.64 2.64
CA ILE A 186 20.92 25.49 1.73
C ILE A 186 20.24 25.83 0.40
N LYS A 187 19.16 26.62 0.44
CA LYS A 187 18.42 27.06 -0.75
C LYS A 187 19.26 28.02 -1.61
N GLU A 188 20.19 28.76 -1.01
CA GLU A 188 21.12 29.61 -1.76
C GLU A 188 22.25 28.82 -2.44
N LYS A 189 22.65 27.68 -1.87
CA LYS A 189 23.72 26.82 -2.42
C LYS A 189 23.23 25.83 -3.47
N LEU A 190 21.98 25.37 -3.36
CA LEU A 190 21.41 24.35 -4.22
C LEU A 190 20.20 24.90 -4.98
N LYS A 191 20.04 24.49 -6.25
CA LYS A 191 18.79 24.72 -6.98
C LYS A 191 17.76 23.70 -6.50
N ILE A 192 16.80 24.16 -5.69
CA ILE A 192 15.75 23.32 -5.10
C ILE A 192 14.37 23.75 -5.59
N ARG A 193 13.52 22.77 -5.94
CA ARG A 193 12.15 23.02 -6.41
C ARG A 193 11.15 22.08 -5.73
N ASP A 194 9.99 22.61 -5.37
CA ASP A 194 8.83 21.79 -5.01
C ASP A 194 8.18 21.23 -6.27
N VAL A 195 8.07 19.91 -6.31
CA VAL A 195 7.51 19.11 -7.40
C VAL A 195 6.37 18.19 -6.93
N SER A 196 5.78 18.48 -5.77
CA SER A 196 4.63 17.76 -5.20
C SER A 196 3.41 17.69 -6.13
N ASN A 197 3.20 18.75 -6.93
CA ASN A 197 2.08 18.85 -7.88
C ASN A 197 2.44 18.42 -9.31
N ILE A 198 3.62 17.81 -9.53
CA ILE A 198 4.11 17.44 -10.86
C ILE A 198 4.14 15.91 -10.98
N GLY A 199 3.40 15.38 -11.96
CA GLY A 199 3.38 13.96 -12.28
C GLY A 199 4.74 13.49 -12.82
N ARG A 200 5.34 12.49 -12.17
CA ARG A 200 6.66 11.97 -12.54
C ARG A 200 6.83 10.50 -12.13
N PRO A 201 7.77 9.76 -12.75
CA PRO A 201 7.92 8.32 -12.54
C PRO A 201 8.70 7.92 -11.27
N CYS A 202 9.23 8.90 -10.54
CA CYS A 202 10.04 8.75 -9.34
C CYS A 202 9.32 9.30 -8.09
N VAL A 203 9.76 8.88 -6.91
CA VAL A 203 9.21 9.24 -5.59
C VAL A 203 9.96 10.46 -5.04
N GLY A 204 9.24 11.35 -4.36
CA GLY A 204 9.81 12.61 -3.83
C GLY A 204 8.82 13.78 -3.91
N ASN A 205 9.03 14.84 -3.15
CA ASN A 205 8.29 16.10 -3.34
C ASN A 205 9.25 17.25 -3.60
N MET A 206 10.53 17.07 -3.28
CA MET A 206 11.58 18.05 -3.44
C MET A 206 12.55 17.57 -4.51
N GLU A 207 12.77 18.42 -5.51
CA GLU A 207 13.78 18.25 -6.55
C GLU A 207 15.01 19.08 -6.20
N VAL A 208 16.20 18.50 -6.34
CA VAL A 208 17.49 19.15 -6.10
C VAL A 208 18.41 18.88 -7.29
N GLU A 209 19.00 19.93 -7.86
CA GLU A 209 20.01 19.79 -8.92
C GLU A 209 21.42 19.83 -8.34
N LEU A 210 22.24 18.84 -8.70
CA LEU A 210 23.65 18.73 -8.33
C LEU A 210 24.51 18.78 -9.59
N GLU A 211 25.16 19.92 -9.79
CA GLU A 211 26.00 20.19 -10.97
C GLU A 211 27.50 20.19 -10.64
N THR A 212 27.89 20.44 -9.39
CA THR A 212 29.30 20.60 -8.99
C THR A 212 29.64 19.83 -7.71
N LYS A 213 30.93 19.55 -7.48
CA LYS A 213 31.40 18.73 -6.36
C LYS A 213 31.27 19.44 -5.02
N GLU A 214 31.38 20.76 -5.02
CA GLU A 214 31.30 21.62 -3.83
C GLU A 214 29.91 21.53 -3.18
N ASN A 215 28.90 21.18 -3.98
CA ASN A 215 27.52 21.05 -3.54
C ASN A 215 27.16 19.65 -2.99
N ILE A 216 28.06 18.66 -3.13
CA ILE A 216 27.85 17.29 -2.64
C ILE A 216 27.53 17.23 -1.14
N PRO A 217 28.29 17.91 -0.24
CA PRO A 217 28.03 17.83 1.20
C PRO A 217 26.61 18.31 1.57
N TYR A 218 26.14 19.39 0.92
CA TYR A 218 24.79 19.91 1.13
C TYR A 218 23.73 18.93 0.64
N CYS A 219 23.91 18.35 -0.55
CA CYS A 219 23.02 17.30 -1.05
C CYS A 219 22.96 16.07 -0.13
N LEU A 220 24.12 15.61 0.36
CA LEU A 220 24.19 14.48 1.30
C LEU A 220 23.46 14.78 2.61
N GLY A 221 23.58 16.00 3.13
CA GLY A 221 22.82 16.45 4.29
C GLY A 221 21.31 16.30 4.08
N LEU A 222 20.79 16.73 2.92
CA LEU A 222 19.37 16.60 2.58
C LEU A 222 18.93 15.13 2.40
N ILE A 223 19.75 14.32 1.75
CA ILE A 223 19.47 12.89 1.59
C ILE A 223 19.40 12.20 2.95
N LYS A 224 20.32 12.53 3.86
CA LYS A 224 20.35 11.98 5.22
C LYS A 224 19.10 12.38 6.01
N GLN A 225 18.66 13.64 5.92
CA GLN A 225 17.40 14.07 6.53
C GLN A 225 16.19 13.31 5.99
N ALA A 226 16.12 13.09 4.67
CA ALA A 226 15.05 12.30 4.06
C ALA A 226 15.03 10.85 4.59
N LEU A 227 16.21 10.24 4.76
CA LEU A 227 16.35 8.91 5.35
C LEU A 227 15.91 8.89 6.84
N GLU A 228 16.41 9.82 7.64
CA GLU A 228 16.09 9.94 9.07
C GLU A 228 14.59 10.15 9.29
N LYS A 229 13.94 10.97 8.47
CA LYS A 229 12.47 11.17 8.51
C LYS A 229 11.71 9.88 8.21
N GLN A 230 12.19 9.09 7.25
CA GLN A 230 11.62 7.79 6.93
C GLN A 230 11.83 6.76 8.06
N MET A 231 12.94 6.85 8.80
CA MET A 231 13.19 6.02 9.98
C MET A 231 12.32 6.45 11.18
N GLY A 232 12.25 7.74 11.47
CA GLY A 232 11.49 8.30 12.60
C GLY A 232 9.98 8.20 12.45
N GLY A 233 9.46 8.19 11.22
CA GLY A 233 8.04 7.98 10.93
C GLY A 233 7.52 6.58 11.29
N ARG A 234 8.40 5.60 11.56
CA ARG A 234 8.03 4.26 12.03
C ARG A 234 7.90 4.13 13.55
N ASN A 235 8.42 5.09 14.31
CA ASN A 235 8.30 5.09 15.78
C ASN A 235 7.03 5.80 16.29
N ARG A 236 6.13 6.19 15.37
CA ARG A 236 4.81 6.75 15.67
C ARG A 236 3.72 5.81 15.12
N GLN A 237 3.69 4.59 15.63
CA GLN A 237 2.56 3.66 15.52
C GLN A 237 2.42 2.90 16.83
#